data_AF-A0A485B981-F1
#
_entry.id   AF-A0A485B981-F1
#
_cell.length_a   1.000
_cell.length_b   1.000
_cell.length_c   1.000
_cell.angle_alpha   90.00
_cell.angle_beta   90.00
_cell.angle_gamma   90.00
#
_symmetry.space_group_name_H-M   'P 1'
#
loop_
_entity.id
_entity.type
_entity.pdbx_description
1 polymer ?
#
loop_
_entity_poly.entity_id
_entity_poly.type
_entity_poly.pdbx_seq_one_letter_code
_entity_poly.pdbx_strand_id
1 'polypeptide(L)'
;MDVESIYEITGIPAHSNYSINKIRWLHDNIKNAADGTKWLCLAEYIAFKLSGIKRSEYSLASRTMALNITERGWDETMLAAAKLSPSLFSPLVHAGTSIGHITPEVAGLTGLADDVQVAIAGA
;
A
#
# COMPACT_ATOMS: atom_id res chain seq x y z
N MET A 1 16.88 0.30 15.12
CA MET A 1 16.08 1.52 15.28
C MET A 1 15.37 1.41 16.60
N ASP A 2 15.47 2.42 17.45
CA ASP A 2 14.69 2.48 18.70
C ASP A 2 13.21 2.82 18.40
N VAL A 3 12.37 2.65 19.42
CA VAL A 3 10.92 2.82 19.32
C VAL A 3 10.50 4.29 19.15
N GLU A 4 11.31 5.23 19.64
CA GLU A 4 11.04 6.67 19.57
C GLU A 4 11.21 7.15 18.13
N SER A 5 12.33 6.80 17.49
CA SER A 5 12.62 7.08 16.08
C SER A 5 11.52 6.53 15.15
N ILE A 6 11.00 5.33 15.41
CA ILE A 6 9.91 4.74 14.62
C ILE A 6 8.64 5.60 14.72
N TYR A 7 8.32 6.06 15.93
CA TYR A 7 7.14 6.89 16.16
C TYR A 7 7.28 8.26 15.51
N GLU A 8 8.46 8.89 15.61
CA GLU A 8 8.74 10.19 14.98
C GLU A 8 8.59 10.14 13.45
N ILE A 9 9.07 9.07 12.81
CA ILE A 9 8.99 8.90 11.35
C ILE A 9 7.57 8.55 10.90
N THR A 10 6.92 7.59 11.57
CA THR A 10 5.70 6.94 11.06
C THR A 10 4.41 7.41 11.72
N GLY A 11 4.49 8.11 12.84
CA GLY A 11 3.32 8.55 13.61
C GLY A 11 2.56 7.43 14.34
N ILE A 12 3.10 6.21 14.37
CA ILE A 12 2.48 5.06 15.02
C ILE A 12 3.50 4.30 15.89
N PRO A 13 3.06 3.70 17.02
CA PRO A 13 3.98 2.98 17.92
C PRO A 13 4.60 1.77 17.23
N ALA A 14 5.78 1.34 17.65
CA ALA A 14 6.36 0.10 17.16
C ALA A 14 5.50 -1.10 17.61
N HIS A 15 4.80 -1.75 16.67
CA HIS A 15 3.93 -2.89 16.98
C HIS A 15 3.84 -3.91 15.83
N SER A 16 3.69 -5.19 16.16
CA SER A 16 3.72 -6.30 15.19
C SER A 16 2.49 -6.36 14.27
N ASN A 17 1.41 -5.64 14.58
CA ASN A 17 0.19 -5.59 13.79
C ASN A 17 0.37 -4.88 12.43
N TYR A 18 1.38 -4.02 12.30
CA TYR A 18 1.59 -3.21 11.09
C TYR A 18 2.19 -4.00 9.94
N SER A 19 1.84 -3.60 8.71
CA SER A 19 2.12 -4.34 7.47
C SER A 19 3.60 -4.69 7.30
N ILE A 20 4.52 -3.76 7.58
CA ILE A 20 5.96 -3.97 7.39
C ILE A 20 6.48 -5.23 8.12
N ASN A 21 5.96 -5.52 9.32
CA ASN A 21 6.36 -6.69 10.11
C ASN A 21 5.82 -7.99 9.50
N LYS A 22 4.58 -7.98 9.01
CA LYS A 22 3.95 -9.13 8.35
C LYS A 22 4.64 -9.47 7.05
N ILE A 23 4.97 -8.45 6.25
CA ILE A 23 5.72 -8.61 5.00
C ILE A 23 7.09 -9.22 5.29
N ARG A 24 7.81 -8.67 6.27
CA ARG A 24 9.13 -9.20 6.66
C ARG A 24 9.03 -10.67 7.06
N TRP A 25 8.04 -11.02 7.88
CA TRP A 25 7.81 -12.41 8.26
C TRP A 25 7.53 -13.30 7.04
N LEU A 26 6.71 -12.85 6.09
CA LEU A 26 6.45 -13.59 4.85
C LEU A 26 7.71 -13.82 4.02
N HIS A 27 8.56 -12.80 3.86
CA HIS A 27 9.84 -12.92 3.14
C HIS A 27 10.78 -13.95 3.80
N ASP A 28 10.79 -14.05 5.13
CA ASP A 28 11.67 -14.97 5.86
C ASP A 28 11.16 -16.41 5.88
N ASN A 29 9.84 -16.61 5.76
CA ASN A 29 9.21 -17.92 6.03
C ASN A 29 8.57 -18.55 4.80
N ILE A 30 8.26 -17.78 3.75
CA ILE A 30 7.56 -18.27 2.57
C ILE A 30 8.46 -18.11 1.33
N LYS A 31 8.76 -19.24 0.69
CA LYS A 31 9.57 -19.27 -0.53
C LYS A 31 8.94 -18.41 -1.63
N ASN A 32 9.74 -17.55 -2.26
CA ASN A 32 9.38 -16.63 -3.36
C ASN A 32 8.33 -15.55 -3.02
N ALA A 33 8.03 -15.29 -1.73
CA ALA A 33 7.05 -14.26 -1.36
C ALA A 33 7.42 -12.84 -1.84
N ALA A 34 8.71 -12.59 -2.04
CA ALA A 34 9.26 -11.30 -2.46
C ALA A 34 9.21 -11.07 -3.97
N ASP A 35 8.99 -12.10 -4.78
CA ASP A 35 9.29 -12.04 -6.21
C ASP A 35 8.14 -11.40 -7.00
N GLY A 36 8.38 -10.20 -7.54
CA GLY A 36 7.47 -9.53 -8.47
C GLY A 36 6.12 -9.10 -7.85
N THR A 37 6.01 -9.10 -6.52
CA THR A 37 4.78 -8.75 -5.80
C THR A 37 4.75 -7.28 -5.39
N LYS A 38 3.54 -6.76 -5.16
CA LYS A 38 3.30 -5.44 -4.57
C LYS A 38 2.41 -5.64 -3.35
N TRP A 39 2.70 -4.93 -2.26
CA TRP A 39 1.80 -4.88 -1.11
C TRP A 39 0.67 -3.88 -1.35
N LEU A 40 -0.56 -4.30 -1.12
CA LEU A 40 -1.77 -3.47 -1.17
C LEU A 40 -2.62 -3.75 0.07
N CYS A 41 -3.07 -2.70 0.74
CA CYS A 41 -4.15 -2.80 1.72
C CYS A 41 -5.45 -3.22 1.03
N LEU A 42 -6.43 -3.74 1.78
CA LEU A 42 -7.63 -4.35 1.19
C LEU A 42 -8.36 -3.42 0.21
N ALA A 43 -8.61 -2.16 0.58
CA ALA A 43 -9.29 -1.21 -0.30
C ALA A 43 -8.48 -0.91 -1.59
N GLU A 44 -7.16 -0.84 -1.47
CA GLU A 44 -6.24 -0.65 -2.60
C GLU A 44 -6.24 -1.87 -3.53
N TYR A 45 -6.32 -3.07 -2.95
CA TYR A 45 -6.45 -4.32 -3.71
C TYR A 45 -7.77 -4.37 -4.48
N ILE A 46 -8.89 -3.99 -3.86
CA ILE A 46 -10.19 -3.91 -4.55
C ILE A 46 -10.12 -2.88 -5.68
N ALA A 47 -9.57 -1.68 -5.44
CA ALA A 47 -9.40 -0.67 -6.48
C ALA A 47 -8.51 -1.15 -7.63
N PHE A 48 -7.45 -1.90 -7.34
CA PHE A 48 -6.61 -2.55 -8.34
C PHE A 48 -7.38 -3.61 -9.14
N LYS A 49 -8.21 -4.43 -8.49
CA LYS A 49 -9.03 -5.42 -9.19
C LYS A 49 -10.08 -4.78 -10.11
N LEU A 50 -10.57 -3.59 -9.75
CA LEU A 50 -11.52 -2.84 -10.56
C LEU A 50 -10.86 -2.15 -11.76
N SER A 51 -9.70 -1.52 -11.55
CA SER A 51 -9.06 -0.63 -12.53
C SER A 51 -7.84 -1.20 -13.26
N GLY A 52 -7.27 -2.30 -12.77
CA GLY A 52 -5.97 -2.81 -13.20
C GLY A 52 -4.77 -1.98 -12.72
N ILE A 53 -5.00 -0.88 -11.99
CA ILE A 53 -3.96 0.07 -11.60
C ILE A 53 -3.67 -0.06 -10.11
N LYS A 54 -2.40 -0.28 -9.77
CA LYS A 54 -1.94 -0.35 -8.38
C LYS A 54 -1.59 1.05 -7.87
N ARG A 55 -2.22 1.44 -6.76
CA ARG A 55 -1.92 2.66 -5.99
C ARG A 55 -2.06 2.35 -4.52
N SER A 56 -1.38 3.14 -3.70
CA SER A 56 -1.58 3.16 -2.25
C SER A 56 -2.15 4.50 -1.84
N GLU A 57 -3.05 4.51 -0.87
CA GLU A 57 -3.69 5.73 -0.41
C GLU A 57 -3.10 6.16 0.94
N TYR A 58 -2.88 7.45 1.15
CA TYR A 58 -2.15 7.98 2.30
C TYR A 58 -2.66 7.52 3.68
N SER A 59 -3.97 7.52 3.92
CA SER A 59 -4.55 7.09 5.21
C SER A 59 -4.41 5.58 5.45
N LEU A 60 -4.38 4.79 4.38
CA LEU A 60 -4.11 3.35 4.45
C LEU A 60 -2.60 3.10 4.63
N ALA A 61 -1.77 3.84 3.91
CA ALA A 61 -0.32 3.80 3.97
C ALA A 61 0.23 4.19 5.35
N SER A 62 -0.39 5.16 6.03
CA SER A 62 0.02 5.57 7.39
C SER A 62 -0.07 4.44 8.42
N ARG A 63 -0.90 3.42 8.16
CA ARG A 63 -1.05 2.23 9.02
C ARG A 63 -0.13 1.07 8.62
N THR A 64 0.85 1.30 7.77
CA THR A 64 1.79 0.26 7.32
C THR A 64 3.09 0.22 8.13
N MET A 65 3.41 1.30 8.86
CA MET A 65 4.71 1.56 9.49
C MET A 65 5.86 1.67 8.48
N ALA A 66 5.54 2.02 7.22
CA ALA A 66 6.50 2.26 6.15
C ALA A 66 6.38 3.66 5.53
N LEU A 67 5.40 4.47 5.95
CA LEU A 67 5.21 5.83 5.47
C LEU A 67 5.91 6.81 6.42
N ASN A 68 6.72 7.72 5.86
CA ASN A 68 7.17 8.92 6.56
C ASN A 68 6.04 9.96 6.54
N ILE A 69 5.51 10.33 7.71
CA ILE A 69 4.36 11.25 7.78
C ILE A 69 4.73 12.71 7.47
N THR A 70 6.00 13.07 7.64
CA THR A 70 6.53 14.42 7.38
C THR A 70 6.84 14.60 5.89
N GLU A 71 7.58 13.66 5.31
CA GLU A 71 7.97 13.68 3.89
C GLU A 71 6.84 13.19 2.97
N ARG A 72 5.80 12.55 3.53
CA ARG A 72 4.66 11.99 2.79
C ARG A 72 5.09 11.01 1.70
N GLY A 73 6.07 10.16 2.04
CA GLY A 73 6.65 9.18 1.13
C GLY A 73 6.94 7.86 1.84
N TRP A 74 7.24 6.82 1.07
CA TRP A 74 7.76 5.58 1.63
C TRP A 74 9.14 5.82 2.23
N ASP A 75 9.33 5.51 3.51
CA ASP A 75 10.54 5.82 4.24
C ASP A 75 11.63 4.79 3.99
N GLU A 76 12.74 5.21 3.37
CA GLU A 76 13.84 4.30 3.04
C GLU A 76 14.51 3.71 4.29
N THR A 77 14.55 4.45 5.40
CA THR A 77 15.16 3.99 6.66
C THR A 77 14.32 2.88 7.30
N MET A 78 13.00 3.04 7.36
CA MET A 78 12.06 2.03 7.83
C MET A 78 12.13 0.76 6.99
N LEU A 79 12.16 0.91 5.66
CA LEU A 79 12.22 -0.21 4.74
C LEU A 79 13.57 -0.95 4.81
N ALA A 80 14.68 -0.22 4.90
CA ALA A 80 16.01 -0.82 5.07
C ALA A 80 16.11 -1.59 6.40
N ALA A 81 15.57 -1.04 7.50
CA ALA A 81 15.53 -1.72 8.80
C ALA A 81 14.73 -3.04 8.73
N ALA A 82 13.66 -3.07 7.94
CA ALA A 82 12.90 -4.29 7.66
C ALA A 82 13.48 -5.14 6.53
N LYS A 83 14.58 -4.74 5.89
CA LYS A 83 15.17 -5.39 4.71
C LYS A 83 14.15 -5.61 3.58
N LEU A 84 13.34 -4.58 3.32
CA LEU A 84 12.33 -4.55 2.27
C LEU A 84 12.69 -3.54 1.19
N SER A 85 12.31 -3.82 -0.05
CA SER A 85 12.50 -2.89 -1.16
C SER A 85 11.36 -1.86 -1.20
N PRO A 86 11.63 -0.56 -1.45
CA PRO A 86 10.60 0.43 -1.76
C PRO A 86 9.73 0.03 -2.96
N SER A 87 10.29 -0.75 -3.88
CA SER A 87 9.55 -1.30 -5.02
C SER A 87 8.43 -2.26 -4.63
N LEU A 88 8.32 -2.71 -3.38
CA LEU A 88 7.17 -3.48 -2.91
C LEU A 88 5.91 -2.61 -2.78
N PHE A 89 6.07 -1.32 -2.55
CA PHE A 89 4.95 -0.41 -2.32
C PHE A 89 4.55 0.29 -3.63
N SER A 90 3.27 0.67 -3.71
CA SER A 90 2.72 1.33 -4.91
C SER A 90 2.84 2.86 -4.78
N PRO A 91 2.82 3.62 -5.89
CA PRO A 91 2.77 5.07 -5.82
C PRO A 91 1.58 5.57 -4.99
N LEU A 92 1.83 6.60 -4.19
CA LEU A 92 0.86 7.19 -3.28
C LEU A 92 -0.14 8.10 -4.02
N VAL A 93 -1.39 8.08 -3.59
CA VAL A 93 -2.47 8.98 -4.04
C VAL A 93 -3.28 9.47 -2.85
N HIS A 94 -3.92 10.63 -2.99
CA HIS A 94 -4.88 11.12 -2.01
C HIS A 94 -6.22 10.40 -2.15
N ALA A 95 -6.91 10.20 -1.02
CA ALA A 95 -8.29 9.76 -0.99
C ALA A 95 -9.16 10.50 -2.01
N GLY A 96 -10.01 9.76 -2.73
CA GLY A 96 -10.91 10.31 -3.75
C GLY A 96 -10.24 10.65 -5.08
N THR A 97 -8.91 10.56 -5.20
CA THR A 97 -8.23 10.72 -6.49
C THR A 97 -8.64 9.60 -7.43
N SER A 98 -9.16 9.95 -8.61
CA SER A 98 -9.40 8.97 -9.68
C SER A 98 -8.07 8.33 -10.09
N ILE A 99 -7.96 7.02 -9.97
CA ILE A 99 -6.77 6.26 -10.35
C ILE A 99 -6.86 5.74 -11.79
N GLY A 100 -8.04 5.81 -12.40
CA GLY A 100 -8.36 5.31 -13.73
C GLY A 100 -9.83 4.90 -13.83
N HIS A 101 -10.19 4.26 -14.94
CA HIS A 101 -11.52 3.70 -15.15
C HIS A 101 -11.55 2.21 -14.78
N ILE A 102 -12.75 1.65 -14.67
CA ILE A 102 -12.92 0.20 -14.56
C ILE A 102 -12.34 -0.51 -15.80
N THR A 103 -11.91 -1.76 -15.63
CA THR A 103 -11.47 -2.58 -16.77
C THR A 103 -12.66 -3.05 -17.62
N PRO A 104 -12.44 -3.41 -18.90
CA PRO A 104 -13.49 -4.01 -19.74
C PRO A 104 -14.11 -5.27 -19.13
N GLU A 105 -13.31 -6.09 -18.43
CA GLU A 105 -13.80 -7.27 -17.71
C GLU A 105 -14.82 -6.87 -16.64
N VAL A 106 -14.50 -5.86 -15.84
CA VAL A 106 -15.38 -5.36 -14.77
C VAL A 106 -16.63 -4.70 -15.33
N ALA A 107 -16.52 -3.93 -16.42
CA ALA A 107 -17.68 -3.38 -17.12
C ALA A 107 -18.63 -4.50 -17.58
N GLY A 108 -18.09 -5.56 -18.20
CA GLY A 108 -18.87 -6.73 -18.63
C GLY A 108 -19.54 -7.50 -17.49
N LEU A 109 -18.89 -7.62 -16.33
CA LEU A 109 -19.43 -8.32 -15.16
C LEU A 109 -20.51 -7.52 -14.42
N THR A 110 -20.42 -6.18 -14.43
CA THR A 110 -21.25 -5.30 -13.60
C THR A 110 -22.35 -4.58 -14.39
N GLY A 111 -22.22 -4.48 -15.72
CA GLY A 111 -23.10 -3.68 -16.57
C GLY A 111 -22.88 -2.17 -16.45
N LEU A 112 -21.80 -1.74 -15.79
CA LEU A 112 -21.40 -0.33 -15.71
C LEU A 112 -20.79 0.15 -17.03
N ALA A 113 -20.89 1.45 -17.28
CA ALA A 113 -20.20 2.10 -18.40
C ALA A 113 -18.68 2.03 -18.23
N ASP A 114 -17.95 1.95 -19.35
CA ASP A 114 -16.49 1.82 -19.37
C ASP A 114 -15.74 3.08 -18.91
N ASP A 115 -16.42 4.22 -18.85
CA ASP A 115 -15.91 5.50 -18.34
C ASP A 115 -16.11 5.68 -16.82
N VAL A 116 -16.64 4.67 -16.11
CA VAL A 116 -16.77 4.72 -14.66
C VAL A 116 -15.40 4.79 -14.01
N GLN A 117 -15.19 5.85 -13.24
CA GLN A 117 -13.94 6.11 -12.53
C GLN A 117 -13.84 5.31 -11.23
N VAL A 118 -12.62 4.88 -10.92
CA VAL A 118 -12.28 4.20 -9.67
C VAL A 118 -11.41 5.13 -8.84
N ALA A 119 -11.74 5.28 -7.56
CA ALA A 119 -10.94 5.99 -6.57
C ALA A 119 -10.86 5.19 -5.27
N ILE A 120 -9.80 5.41 -4.48
CA ILE A 120 -9.65 4.83 -3.15
C ILE A 120 -10.15 5.86 -2.14
N ALA A 121 -11.14 5.51 -1.30
CA ALA A 121 -11.80 6.45 -0.40
C ALA A 121 -10.97 6.86 0.83
N GLY A 122 -9.94 6.08 1.19
CA GLY A 122 -9.21 6.23 2.44
C GLY A 122 -9.87 5.52 3.62
N ALA A 123 -9.43 5.81 4.84
CA ALA A 123 -9.86 5.20 6.10
C ALA A 123 -10.04 6.23 7.22
#